data_AF-A0A815U0G9-F1
#
_entry.id   AF-A0A815U0G9-F1
#
_cell.length_a   1.000
_cell.length_b   1.000
_cell.length_c   1.000
_cell.angle_alpha   90.00
_cell.angle_beta   90.00
_cell.angle_gamma   90.00
#
_symmetry.space_group_name_H-M   'P 1'
#
loop_
_entity.id
_entity.type
_entity.pdbx_description
1 polymer ?
#
loop_
_entity_poly.entity_id
_entity_poly.type
_entity_poly.pdbx_seq_one_letter_code
_entity_poly.pdbx_strand_id
1 'polypeptide(L)'
;VNEKLIKAVKNIFENGGTKIYCGYVDDPRNTDNSWMETTAYNFHDEHDEHLALINVQAGDDATHAFWQDLDSQIPLFASHADFLRQVAYLHKAHW
;
A
#
# COMPACT_ATOMS: atom_id res chain seq x y z
N VAL A 1 10.41 -20.70 -7.12
CA VAL A 1 9.45 -19.72 -6.57
C VAL A 1 8.48 -20.47 -5.66
N ASN A 2 8.13 -19.95 -4.48
CA ASN A 2 7.28 -20.65 -3.50
C ASN A 2 5.80 -20.63 -3.95
N GLU A 3 5.28 -21.76 -4.44
CA GLU A 3 3.91 -21.87 -4.97
C GLU A 3 2.82 -21.52 -3.94
N LYS A 4 3.04 -21.88 -2.67
CA LYS A 4 2.11 -21.55 -1.58
C LYS A 4 1.99 -20.03 -1.41
N LEU A 5 3.11 -19.32 -1.53
CA LEU A 5 3.17 -17.87 -1.45
C LEU A 5 2.45 -17.21 -2.62
N ILE A 6 2.69 -17.67 -3.85
CA ILE A 6 1.98 -17.18 -5.03
C ILE A 6 0.47 -17.35 -4.85
N LYS A 7 0.04 -18.50 -4.35
CA LYS A 7 -1.39 -18.77 -4.12
C LYS A 7 -1.97 -17.84 -3.05
N ALA A 8 -1.25 -17.58 -1.97
CA ALA A 8 -1.68 -16.68 -0.91
C ALA A 8 -1.84 -15.23 -1.42
N VAL A 9 -0.83 -14.72 -2.13
CA VAL A 9 -0.90 -13.39 -2.76
C VAL A 9 -2.05 -13.32 -3.76
N LYS A 10 -2.21 -14.31 -4.64
CA LYS A 10 -3.34 -14.33 -5.58
C LYS A 10 -4.68 -14.29 -4.87
N ASN A 11 -4.86 -15.10 -3.83
CA ASN A 11 -6.10 -15.17 -3.08
C ASN A 11 -6.46 -13.81 -2.46
N ILE A 12 -5.48 -13.09 -1.90
CA ILE A 12 -5.69 -11.75 -1.32
C ILE A 12 -6.15 -10.75 -2.39
N PHE A 13 -5.54 -10.79 -3.58
CA PHE A 13 -5.91 -9.87 -4.65
C PHE A 13 -7.27 -10.24 -5.27
N GLU A 14 -7.60 -11.53 -5.34
CA GLU A 14 -8.88 -12.05 -5.84
C GLU A 14 -10.04 -11.82 -4.86
N ASN A 15 -9.80 -11.85 -3.55
CA ASN A 15 -10.81 -11.56 -2.52
C ASN A 15 -11.21 -10.08 -2.46
N GLY A 16 -10.52 -9.22 -3.23
CA GLY A 16 -10.86 -7.82 -3.42
C GLY A 16 -10.13 -6.90 -2.45
N GLY A 17 -9.46 -5.89 -3.00
CA GLY A 17 -8.90 -4.78 -2.24
C GLY A 17 -9.94 -3.69 -1.98
N THR A 18 -9.84 -3.01 -0.84
CA THR A 18 -10.66 -1.83 -0.57
C THR A 18 -10.04 -0.61 -1.26
N LYS A 19 -10.80 0.06 -2.12
CA LYS A 19 -10.35 1.31 -2.75
C LYS A 19 -10.30 2.42 -1.71
N ILE A 20 -9.11 2.97 -1.48
CA ILE A 20 -8.86 4.04 -0.53
C ILE A 20 -8.96 5.41 -1.19
N TYR A 21 -8.44 5.51 -2.41
CA TYR A 21 -8.38 6.77 -3.14
C TYR A 21 -8.43 6.52 -4.65
N CYS A 22 -9.03 7.46 -5.39
CA CYS A 22 -9.00 7.49 -6.85
C CYS A 22 -9.13 8.94 -7.31
N GLY A 23 -8.11 9.45 -7.99
CA GLY A 23 -8.12 10.80 -8.54
C GLY A 23 -6.76 11.48 -8.55
N TYR A 24 -6.80 12.80 -8.58
CA TYR A 24 -5.65 13.71 -8.68
C TYR A 24 -4.65 13.60 -7.52
N VAL A 25 -3.36 13.57 -7.83
CA VAL A 25 -2.29 13.65 -6.84
C VAL A 25 -1.53 14.95 -7.02
N ASP A 26 -1.34 15.69 -5.93
CA ASP A 26 -0.45 16.86 -5.90
C ASP A 26 1.00 16.38 -5.99
N ASP A 27 1.55 16.45 -7.20
CA ASP A 27 2.85 15.92 -7.56
C ASP A 27 3.67 17.03 -8.23
N PRO A 28 4.96 17.20 -7.88
CA PRO A 28 5.82 18.25 -8.44
C PRO A 28 5.98 18.19 -9.97
N ARG A 29 5.57 17.10 -10.61
CA ARG A 29 5.56 16.95 -12.08
C ARG A 29 4.33 17.55 -12.75
N ASN A 30 3.31 17.96 -11.98
CA ASN A 30 2.08 18.52 -12.53
C ASN A 30 2.36 19.86 -13.26
N THR A 31 1.61 20.09 -14.33
CA THR A 31 1.61 21.31 -15.15
C THR A 31 0.17 21.69 -15.48
N ASP A 32 -0.05 22.86 -16.08
CA ASP A 32 -1.38 23.34 -16.48
C ASP A 32 -2.16 22.36 -17.39
N ASN A 33 -1.44 21.50 -18.13
CA ASN A 33 -2.04 20.63 -19.15
C ASN A 33 -1.79 19.13 -18.91
N SER A 34 -1.06 18.76 -17.85
CA SER A 34 -0.72 17.37 -17.55
C SER A 34 -0.60 17.19 -16.05
N TRP A 35 -1.27 16.18 -15.48
CA TRP A 35 -1.22 15.88 -14.05
C TRP A 35 -1.14 14.39 -13.77
N MET A 36 -0.74 14.05 -12.54
CA MET A 36 -0.75 12.69 -12.03
C MET A 36 -2.10 12.37 -11.39
N GLU A 37 -2.62 11.20 -11.71
CA GLU A 37 -3.70 10.57 -10.96
C GLU A 37 -3.23 9.22 -10.42
N THR A 38 -3.82 8.79 -9.31
CA THR A 38 -3.57 7.46 -8.76
C THR A 38 -4.86 6.81 -8.30
N THR A 39 -4.84 5.48 -8.26
CA THR A 39 -5.84 4.69 -7.55
C THR A 39 -5.12 3.86 -6.49
N ALA A 40 -5.38 4.17 -5.21
CA ALA A 40 -4.82 3.44 -4.09
C ALA A 40 -5.82 2.38 -3.60
N TYR A 41 -5.37 1.14 -3.49
CA TYR A 41 -6.12 0.04 -2.87
C TYR A 41 -5.39 -0.47 -1.65
N ASN A 42 -6.15 -0.82 -0.61
CA ASN A 42 -5.67 -1.54 0.54
C ASN A 42 -6.08 -3.01 0.44
N PHE A 43 -5.09 -3.89 0.47
CA PHE A 43 -5.28 -5.33 0.59
C PHE A 43 -4.90 -5.72 2.02
N HIS A 44 -5.90 -6.13 2.79
CA HIS A 44 -5.73 -6.42 4.22
C HIS A 44 -5.72 -7.93 4.46
N ASP A 45 -4.75 -8.40 5.25
CA ASP A 45 -4.69 -9.77 5.75
C ASP A 45 -5.11 -9.78 7.22
N GLU A 46 -6.40 -9.99 7.46
CA GLU A 46 -7.01 -9.90 8.80
C GLU A 46 -6.49 -10.99 9.77
N HIS A 47 -6.11 -12.16 9.25
CA HIS A 47 -5.83 -13.34 10.08
C HIS A 47 -4.32 -13.65 10.18
N ASP A 48 -3.45 -12.79 9.65
CA ASP A 48 -1.99 -12.98 9.58
C ASP A 48 -1.57 -14.31 8.92
N GLU A 49 -2.44 -14.91 8.11
CA GLU A 49 -2.23 -16.28 7.62
C GLU A 49 -1.31 -16.32 6.39
N HIS A 50 -1.08 -15.18 5.74
CA HIS A 50 -0.62 -15.14 4.35
C HIS A 50 0.54 -14.17 4.13
N LEU A 51 0.38 -12.89 4.47
CA LEU A 51 1.35 -11.84 4.14
C LEU A 51 2.50 -11.74 5.14
N ALA A 52 2.25 -12.02 6.41
CA ALA A 52 3.25 -11.95 7.48
C ALA A 52 4.46 -12.88 7.23
N LEU A 53 4.26 -13.96 6.46
CA LEU A 53 5.30 -14.94 6.12
C LEU A 53 6.11 -14.56 4.86
N ILE A 54 5.77 -13.47 4.18
CA ILE A 54 6.50 -13.00 3.00
C ILE A 54 7.83 -12.42 3.45
N ASN A 55 8.92 -13.02 2.98
CA ASN A 55 10.23 -12.37 3.03
C ASN A 55 10.25 -11.25 1.97
N VAL A 56 10.04 -10.01 2.41
CA VAL A 56 10.03 -8.83 1.53
C VAL A 56 11.46 -8.53 1.11
N GLN A 57 11.68 -8.40 -0.20
CA GLN A 57 12.98 -8.05 -0.78
C GLN A 57 12.80 -6.87 -1.71
N ALA A 58 13.74 -5.92 -1.63
CA ALA A 58 13.73 -4.76 -2.50
C ALA A 58 14.00 -5.20 -3.95
N GLY A 59 13.27 -4.62 -4.89
CA GLY A 59 13.57 -4.73 -6.32
C GLY A 59 14.77 -3.88 -6.71
N ASP A 60 15.06 -3.82 -8.01
CA ASP A 60 16.12 -2.98 -8.57
C ASP A 60 15.90 -1.47 -8.35
N ASP A 61 14.65 -1.02 -8.33
CA ASP A 61 14.27 0.39 -8.13
C ASP A 61 14.08 0.81 -6.65
N ALA A 62 14.39 -0.08 -5.69
CA ALA A 62 14.24 0.19 -4.26
C ALA A 62 15.49 -0.19 -3.47
N THR A 63 15.92 0.66 -2.53
CA THR A 63 17.07 0.35 -1.67
C THR A 63 16.73 -0.67 -0.59
N HIS A 64 15.55 -0.57 0.01
CA HIS A 64 15.08 -1.43 1.10
C HIS A 64 13.58 -1.69 0.97
N ALA A 65 13.14 -2.85 1.46
CA ALA A 65 11.72 -3.18 1.56
C ALA A 65 11.49 -4.06 2.80
N PHE A 66 10.53 -3.69 3.63
CA PHE A 66 10.21 -4.36 4.89
C PHE A 66 8.79 -4.00 5.33
N TRP A 67 8.23 -4.78 6.28
CA TRP A 67 6.99 -4.45 6.95
C TRP A 67 7.23 -3.37 8.02
N GLN A 68 6.45 -2.30 7.99
CA GLN A 68 6.59 -1.14 8.87
C GLN A 68 5.28 -0.93 9.62
N ASP A 69 5.37 -0.79 10.94
CA ASP A 69 4.23 -0.39 11.77
C ASP A 69 3.70 0.96 11.30
N LEU A 70 2.38 1.09 11.22
CA LEU A 70 1.75 2.31 10.76
C LEU A 70 1.78 3.40 11.84
N ASP A 71 2.26 4.59 11.49
CA ASP A 71 2.34 5.72 12.40
C ASP A 71 2.33 7.05 11.62
N SER A 72 1.66 8.07 12.18
CA SER A 72 1.53 9.41 11.58
C SER A 72 2.84 10.18 11.45
N GLN A 73 3.89 9.80 12.18
CA GLN A 73 5.18 10.47 12.15
C GLN A 73 6.11 9.94 11.04
N ILE A 74 5.71 8.90 10.31
CA ILE A 74 6.54 8.32 9.24
C ILE A 74 6.62 9.32 8.09
N PRO A 75 7.83 9.77 7.71
CA PRO A 75 7.99 10.66 6.57
C PRO A 75 7.77 9.87 5.28
N LEU A 76 6.65 10.14 4.61
CA LEU A 76 6.29 9.49 3.35
C LEU A 76 6.27 10.50 2.21
N PHE A 77 6.60 10.02 1.02
CA PHE A 77 6.61 10.83 -0.20
C PHE A 77 5.17 11.19 -0.62
N ALA A 78 4.97 12.40 -1.14
CA ALA A 78 3.71 12.86 -1.70
C ALA A 78 2.49 12.58 -0.79
N SER A 79 1.38 12.13 -1.35
CA SER A 79 0.11 11.91 -0.63
C SER A 79 -0.01 10.55 0.06
N HIS A 80 1.07 9.78 0.20
CA HIS A 80 0.99 8.43 0.79
C HIS A 80 0.52 8.46 2.26
N ALA A 81 0.91 9.47 3.03
CA ALA A 81 0.45 9.62 4.42
C ALA A 81 -1.07 9.79 4.50
N ASP A 82 -1.68 10.52 3.57
CA ASP A 82 -3.15 10.68 3.53
C ASP A 82 -3.85 9.36 3.25
N PHE A 83 -3.31 8.54 2.33
CA PHE A 83 -3.89 7.23 2.04
C PHE A 83 -3.79 6.29 3.25
N LEU A 84 -2.63 6.26 3.91
CA LEU A 84 -2.45 5.42 5.09
C LEU A 84 -3.30 5.88 6.27
N ARG A 85 -3.55 7.18 6.42
CA ARG A 85 -4.50 7.70 7.41
C ARG A 85 -5.91 7.16 7.19
N GLN A 86 -6.36 7.09 5.93
CA GLN A 86 -7.67 6.52 5.60
C GLN A 86 -7.71 5.00 5.87
N VAL A 87 -6.62 4.29 5.60
CA VAL A 87 -6.48 2.87 5.95
C VAL A 87 -6.55 2.68 7.46
N ALA A 88 -5.86 3.51 8.25
CA ALA A 88 -5.92 3.46 9.71
C ALA A 88 -7.35 3.67 10.22
N TYR A 89 -8.04 4.68 9.68
CA TYR A 89 -9.43 4.96 10.04
C TYR A 89 -10.38 3.81 9.68
N LEU A 90 -10.22 3.23 8.47
CA LEU A 90 -11.02 2.10 7.99
C LEU A 90 -10.93 0.90 8.93
N HIS A 91 -9.72 0.57 9.37
CA HIS A 91 -9.44 -0.58 10.24
C HIS A 91 -9.46 -0.26 11.74
N LYS A 92 -9.77 0.99 12.12
CA LYS A 92 -9.73 1.49 13.50
C LYS A 92 -8.36 1.22 14.17
N ALA A 93 -7.29 1.37 13.39
CA ALA A 93 -5.92 1.19 13.82
C ALA A 93 -5.34 2.48 14.43
N HIS A 94 -4.14 2.36 15.02
CA HIS A 94 -3.33 3.48 15.48
C HIS A 94 -2.96 4.42 14.32
N TRP A 95 -2.82 5.72 14.63
CA TRP A 95 -2.36 6.76 13.72
C TRP A 95 -1.52 7.80 14.47
#